data_AF-A0A2W0FUH9-F1
#
_entry.id   AF-A0A2W0FUH9-F1
#
_cell.length_a   1.000
_cell.length_b   1.000
_cell.length_c   1.000
_cell.angle_alpha   90.00
_cell.angle_beta   90.00
_cell.angle_gamma   90.00
#
_symmetry.space_group_name_H-M   'P 1'
#
loop_
_entity.id
_entity.type
_entity.pdbx_description
1 polymer ?
#
loop_
_entity_poly.entity_id
_entity_poly.type
_entity_poly.pdbx_seq_one_letter_code
_entity_poly.pdbx_strand_id
1 'polypeptide(L)'
;MKLFPSLAALTLCSLMSAPLLAAEQAQPLTGCAAKRQAIMTQIEQAKAHGNSDQQAGLERALSEVTAHCTDASLKKDRENKVLEAKHEVSRRQADLEKAMKKGDSEKINKRKDKLAESRKELQQALDELDK
;
A
#
# COMPACT_ATOMS: atom_id res chain seq x y z
N MET A 1 -68.41 -44.09 -18.67
CA MET A 1 -69.02 -42.96 -17.95
C MET A 1 -67.97 -41.87 -17.73
N LYS A 2 -68.25 -40.63 -18.18
CA LYS A 2 -67.66 -39.30 -17.84
C LYS A 2 -66.20 -39.07 -18.32
N LEU A 3 -65.90 -38.32 -19.40
CA LEU A 3 -65.97 -36.84 -19.63
C LEU A 3 -65.18 -36.07 -18.54
N PHE A 4 -64.08 -35.34 -18.79
CA PHE A 4 -63.99 -34.07 -19.54
C PHE A 4 -62.52 -33.60 -19.83
N PRO A 5 -62.31 -32.59 -20.72
CA PRO A 5 -61.04 -32.13 -21.29
C PRO A 5 -60.46 -30.83 -20.67
N SER A 6 -59.29 -30.42 -21.18
CA SER A 6 -58.66 -29.07 -21.26
C SER A 6 -58.84 -28.04 -20.13
N LEU A 7 -57.71 -27.53 -19.60
CA LEU A 7 -57.54 -26.10 -19.30
C LEU A 7 -56.06 -25.73 -19.16
N ALA A 8 -55.59 -24.90 -20.09
CA ALA A 8 -54.35 -24.15 -20.00
C ALA A 8 -54.47 -23.10 -18.87
N ALA A 9 -53.39 -22.88 -18.13
CA ALA A 9 -53.18 -21.64 -17.39
C ALA A 9 -51.68 -21.35 -17.31
N LEU A 10 -51.27 -20.31 -18.06
CA LEU A 10 -49.94 -19.72 -18.04
C LEU A 10 -49.56 -19.31 -16.61
N THR A 11 -48.50 -19.90 -16.06
CA THR A 11 -47.81 -19.32 -14.90
C THR A 11 -46.76 -18.32 -15.42
N LEU A 12 -47.17 -17.05 -15.37
CA LEU A 12 -46.36 -15.87 -15.63
C LEU A 12 -45.15 -15.86 -14.68
N CYS A 13 -43.95 -16.16 -15.18
CA CYS A 13 -42.71 -15.91 -14.43
C CYS A 13 -42.54 -14.40 -14.26
N SER A 14 -42.84 -13.90 -13.07
CA SER A 14 -42.55 -12.54 -12.62
C SER A 14 -41.03 -12.33 -12.65
N LEU A 15 -40.56 -11.64 -13.69
CA LEU A 15 -39.23 -11.04 -13.75
C LEU A 15 -39.14 -9.99 -12.62
N MET A 16 -38.55 -10.38 -11.49
CA MET A 16 -38.08 -9.44 -10.50
C MET A 16 -36.84 -8.75 -11.07
N SER A 17 -37.05 -7.63 -11.76
CA SER A 17 -36.01 -6.66 -12.07
C SER A 17 -35.51 -6.07 -10.77
N ALA A 18 -34.56 -6.74 -10.12
CA ALA A 18 -33.79 -6.14 -9.06
C ALA A 18 -33.05 -4.92 -9.66
N PRO A 19 -33.17 -3.72 -9.07
CA PRO A 19 -32.32 -2.61 -9.47
C PRO A 19 -30.88 -3.04 -9.21
N LEU A 20 -30.14 -3.25 -10.30
CA LEU A 20 -28.70 -3.43 -10.28
C LEU A 20 -28.12 -2.09 -9.79
N LEU A 21 -27.94 -1.95 -8.48
CA LEU A 21 -27.16 -0.86 -7.92
C LEU A 21 -25.75 -0.99 -8.53
N ALA A 22 -25.46 -0.13 -9.49
CA ALA A 22 -24.12 0.05 -10.00
C ALA A 22 -23.25 0.46 -8.80
N ALA A 23 -22.46 -0.48 -8.30
CA ALA A 23 -21.39 -0.17 -7.38
C ALA A 23 -20.39 0.66 -8.18
N GLU A 24 -20.49 1.99 -8.09
CA GLU A 24 -19.50 2.89 -8.61
C GLU A 24 -18.19 2.58 -7.88
N GLN A 25 -17.30 1.85 -8.55
CA GLN A 25 -15.99 1.53 -8.02
C GLN A 25 -15.19 2.83 -7.96
N ALA A 26 -15.33 3.55 -6.84
CA ALA A 26 -14.51 4.71 -6.56
C ALA A 26 -13.04 4.29 -6.69
N GLN A 27 -12.31 4.90 -7.62
CA GLN A 27 -10.91 4.61 -7.80
C GLN A 27 -10.18 4.87 -6.47
N PRO A 28 -9.30 3.96 -6.02
CA PRO A 28 -8.56 4.18 -4.79
C PRO A 28 -7.73 5.46 -4.93
N LEU A 29 -7.75 6.32 -3.91
CA LEU A 29 -6.90 7.49 -3.87
C LEU A 29 -5.43 7.07 -3.98
N THR A 30 -4.64 7.82 -4.75
CA THR A 30 -3.18 7.63 -4.88
C THR A 30 -2.43 8.91 -4.50
N GLY A 31 -1.10 8.82 -4.43
CA GLY A 31 -0.21 9.98 -4.23
C GLY A 31 -0.58 10.85 -3.01
N CYS A 32 -0.56 12.16 -3.20
CA CYS A 32 -0.83 13.12 -2.13
C CYS A 32 -2.27 13.04 -1.60
N ALA A 33 -3.25 12.68 -2.43
CA ALA A 33 -4.64 12.52 -1.99
C ALA A 33 -4.76 11.34 -1.01
N ALA A 34 -4.14 10.21 -1.33
CA ALA A 34 -4.07 9.06 -0.43
C ALA A 34 -3.36 9.41 0.88
N LYS A 35 -2.24 10.14 0.80
CA LYS A 35 -1.46 10.57 1.97
C LYS A 35 -2.27 11.45 2.91
N ARG A 36 -3.02 12.43 2.37
CA ARG A 36 -3.93 13.27 3.17
C ARG A 36 -5.01 12.44 3.84
N GLN A 37 -5.67 11.56 3.09
CA GLN A 37 -6.73 10.71 3.63
C GLN A 37 -6.21 9.81 4.76
N ALA A 38 -5.01 9.23 4.59
CA ALA A 38 -4.40 8.40 5.63
C ALA A 38 -4.10 9.18 6.92
N ILE A 39 -3.66 10.44 6.81
CA ILE A 39 -3.44 11.31 7.99
C ILE A 39 -4.78 11.65 8.64
N MET A 40 -5.81 11.99 7.85
CA MET A 40 -7.15 12.26 8.38
C MET A 40 -7.73 11.06 9.14
N THR A 41 -7.58 9.85 8.62
CA THR A 41 -8.01 8.63 9.32
C THR A 41 -7.25 8.44 10.64
N GLN A 42 -5.94 8.73 10.67
CA GLN A 42 -5.15 8.67 11.91
C GLN A 42 -5.57 9.75 12.92
N ILE A 43 -5.98 10.94 12.47
CA ILE A 43 -6.51 12.00 13.34
C ILE A 43 -7.78 11.52 14.02
N GLU A 44 -8.72 10.92 13.27
CA GLU A 44 -9.96 10.38 13.83
C GLU A 44 -9.70 9.24 14.83
N GLN A 45 -8.72 8.39 14.56
CA GLN A 45 -8.27 7.37 15.52
C GLN A 45 -7.70 8.01 16.79
N ALA A 46 -6.79 8.98 16.66
CA ALA A 46 -6.19 9.67 17.80
C ALA A 46 -7.26 10.37 18.67
N LYS A 47 -8.26 11.00 18.04
CA LYS A 47 -9.42 11.60 18.72
C LYS A 47 -10.23 10.55 19.48
N ALA A 48 -10.56 9.42 18.84
CA ALA A 48 -11.34 8.35 19.45
C ALA A 48 -10.64 7.73 20.68
N HIS A 49 -9.31 7.74 20.71
CA HIS A 49 -8.50 7.26 21.82
C HIS A 49 -8.13 8.33 22.86
N GLY A 50 -8.52 9.60 22.66
CA GLY A 50 -8.16 10.70 23.56
C GLY A 50 -6.68 11.09 23.53
N ASN A 51 -5.94 10.73 22.48
CA ASN A 51 -4.52 11.01 22.33
C ASN A 51 -4.28 12.41 21.74
N SER A 52 -4.44 13.45 22.56
CA SER A 52 -4.36 14.86 22.13
C SER A 52 -3.01 15.23 21.51
N ASP A 53 -1.90 14.73 22.04
CA ASP A 53 -0.56 15.06 21.54
C ASP A 53 -0.32 14.47 20.14
N GLN A 54 -0.77 13.23 19.94
CA GLN A 54 -0.71 12.55 18.65
C GLN A 54 -1.59 13.29 17.64
N GLN A 55 -2.82 13.65 18.03
CA GLN A 55 -3.74 14.41 17.18
C GLN A 55 -3.09 15.73 16.73
N ALA A 56 -2.53 16.52 17.65
CA ALA A 56 -1.89 17.80 17.33
C ALA A 56 -0.69 17.63 16.39
N GLY A 57 0.07 16.53 16.54
CA GLY A 57 1.13 16.17 15.60
C GLY A 57 0.62 15.83 14.20
N LEU A 58 -0.46 15.06 14.11
CA LEU A 58 -1.08 14.66 12.85
C LEU A 58 -1.76 15.84 12.14
N GLU A 59 -2.38 16.77 12.87
CA GLU A 59 -2.96 17.99 12.31
C GLU A 59 -1.88 18.90 11.69
N ARG A 60 -0.73 19.03 12.35
CA ARG A 60 0.44 19.70 11.77
C ARG A 60 0.89 18.98 10.50
N ALA A 61 1.04 17.66 10.53
CA ALA A 61 1.42 16.87 9.35
C ALA A 61 0.41 17.00 8.20
N LEU A 62 -0.89 17.07 8.50
CA LEU A 62 -1.93 17.28 7.50
C LEU A 62 -1.80 18.65 6.85
N SER A 63 -1.53 19.70 7.64
CA SER A 63 -1.28 21.06 7.13
C SER A 63 -0.08 21.07 6.19
N GLU A 64 1.04 20.49 6.59
CA GLU A 64 2.25 20.39 5.76
C GLU A 64 1.99 19.64 4.45
N VAL A 65 1.31 18.49 4.50
CA VAL A 65 0.97 17.72 3.30
C VAL A 65 -0.02 18.49 2.41
N THR A 66 -0.94 19.24 2.99
CA THR A 66 -1.88 20.07 2.23
C THR A 66 -1.18 21.24 1.54
N ALA A 67 -0.20 21.85 2.20
CA ALA A 67 0.53 22.99 1.67
C ALA A 67 1.63 22.61 0.64
N HIS A 68 2.28 21.47 0.83
CA HIS A 68 3.54 21.18 0.13
C HIS A 68 3.59 19.85 -0.63
N CYS A 69 2.63 18.94 -0.42
CA CYS A 69 2.65 17.67 -1.12
C CYS A 69 2.30 17.85 -2.60
N THR A 70 3.21 17.44 -3.47
CA THR A 70 2.96 17.22 -4.88
C THR A 70 3.28 15.77 -5.24
N ASP A 71 2.59 15.21 -6.23
CA ASP A 71 2.88 13.83 -6.67
C ASP A 71 4.29 13.73 -7.25
N ALA A 72 4.79 14.83 -7.86
CA ALA A 72 6.17 14.93 -8.31
C ALA A 72 7.19 14.86 -7.16
N SER A 73 6.95 15.56 -6.05
CA SER A 73 7.82 15.47 -4.87
C SER A 73 7.78 14.07 -4.25
N LEU A 74 6.60 13.43 -4.19
CA LEU A 74 6.51 12.04 -3.70
C LEU A 74 7.27 11.05 -4.58
N LYS A 75 7.17 11.20 -5.91
CA LYS A 75 7.94 10.38 -6.83
C LYS A 75 9.44 10.57 -6.63
N LYS A 76 9.90 11.82 -6.51
CA LYS A 76 11.31 12.14 -6.25
C LYS A 76 11.81 11.53 -4.94
N ASP A 77 11.01 11.57 -3.88
CA ASP A 77 11.36 10.95 -2.60
C ASP A 77 11.54 9.43 -2.75
N ARG A 78 10.70 8.76 -3.54
CA ARG A 78 10.83 7.32 -3.82
C ARG A 78 12.03 7.00 -4.71
N GLU A 79 12.30 7.82 -5.73
CA GLU A 79 13.51 7.71 -6.54
C GLU A 79 14.77 7.80 -5.67
N ASN A 80 14.79 8.74 -4.73
CA ASN A 80 15.89 8.86 -3.76
C ASN A 80 16.01 7.61 -2.87
N LYS A 81 14.90 7.06 -2.36
CA LYS A 81 14.94 5.79 -1.59
C LYS A 81 15.52 4.64 -2.40
N VAL A 82 15.18 4.53 -3.69
CA VAL A 82 15.76 3.53 -4.58
C VAL A 82 17.27 3.72 -4.71
N LEU A 83 17.74 4.96 -4.87
CA LEU A 83 19.18 5.26 -4.94
C LEU A 83 19.90 4.90 -3.64
N GLU A 84 19.35 5.29 -2.49
CA GLU A 84 19.89 4.95 -1.18
C GLU A 84 19.97 3.43 -0.96
N ALA A 85 18.91 2.69 -1.31
CA ALA A 85 18.89 1.24 -1.20
C ALA A 85 19.91 0.57 -2.14
N LYS A 86 20.11 1.08 -3.36
CA LYS A 86 21.17 0.62 -4.26
C LYS A 86 22.56 0.84 -3.67
N HIS A 87 22.81 2.01 -3.09
CA HIS A 87 24.07 2.29 -2.39
C HIS A 87 24.29 1.35 -1.20
N GLU A 88 23.24 1.04 -0.45
CA GLU A 88 23.32 0.11 0.66
C GLU A 88 23.66 -1.31 0.19
N VAL A 89 23.00 -1.82 -0.86
CA VAL A 89 23.35 -3.11 -1.46
C VAL A 89 24.82 -3.16 -1.89
N SER A 90 25.31 -2.09 -2.53
CA SER A 90 26.71 -2.00 -2.93
C SER A 90 27.66 -2.02 -1.73
N ARG A 91 27.33 -1.31 -0.65
CA ARG A 91 28.11 -1.29 0.60
C ARG A 91 28.15 -2.65 1.26
N ARG A 92 27.01 -3.35 1.35
CA ARG A 92 26.92 -4.69 1.94
C ARG A 92 27.65 -5.75 1.13
N GLN A 93 27.64 -5.62 -0.20
CA GLN A 93 28.43 -6.48 -1.08
C GLN A 93 29.94 -6.34 -0.80
N ALA A 94 30.44 -5.09 -0.68
CA ALA A 94 31.83 -4.84 -0.34
C ALA A 94 32.21 -5.35 1.07
N ASP A 95 31.31 -5.18 2.06
CA ASP A 95 31.51 -5.73 3.41
C ASP A 95 31.62 -7.26 3.41
N LEU A 96 30.78 -7.94 2.61
CA LEU A 96 30.82 -9.38 2.45
C LEU A 96 32.13 -9.84 1.82
N GLU A 97 32.56 -9.20 0.73
CA GLU A 97 33.84 -9.52 0.06
C GLU A 97 35.04 -9.35 1.01
N LYS A 98 35.03 -8.29 1.83
CA LYS A 98 36.05 -8.08 2.85
C LYS A 98 36.04 -9.17 3.91
N ALA A 99 34.87 -9.66 4.32
CA ALA A 99 34.76 -10.77 5.26
C ALA A 99 35.25 -12.09 4.63
N MET A 100 34.91 -12.34 3.36
CA MET A 100 35.39 -13.51 2.61
C MET A 100 36.91 -13.55 2.52
N LYS A 101 37.56 -12.42 2.22
CA LYS A 101 39.04 -12.30 2.19
C LYS A 101 39.70 -12.58 3.54
N LYS A 102 38.99 -12.33 4.65
CA LYS A 102 39.48 -12.58 6.01
C LYS A 102 39.22 -14.01 6.50
N GLY A 103 38.36 -14.78 5.83
CA GLY A 103 38.06 -16.18 6.18
C GLY A 103 37.25 -16.38 7.47
N ASP A 104 36.64 -15.33 8.01
CA ASP A 104 35.82 -15.41 9.24
C ASP A 104 34.40 -15.87 8.88
N SER A 105 34.12 -17.16 9.07
CA SER A 105 32.86 -17.81 8.65
C SER A 105 31.63 -17.21 9.32
N GLU A 106 31.71 -16.85 10.60
CA GLU A 106 30.63 -16.20 11.34
C GLU A 106 30.30 -14.83 10.73
N LYS A 107 31.33 -14.00 10.49
CA LYS A 107 31.14 -12.70 9.85
C LYS A 107 30.62 -12.84 8.43
N ILE A 108 31.09 -13.82 7.67
CA ILE A 108 30.62 -14.08 6.30
C ILE A 108 29.11 -14.35 6.30
N ASN A 109 28.61 -15.22 7.18
CA ASN A 109 27.19 -15.53 7.26
C ASN A 109 26.36 -14.30 7.65
N LYS A 110 26.78 -13.56 8.69
CA LYS A 110 26.12 -12.32 9.10
C LYS A 110 26.07 -11.26 7.99
N ARG A 111 27.11 -11.17 7.15
CA ARG A 111 27.15 -10.24 6.02
C ARG A 111 26.28 -10.70 4.85
N LYS A 112 26.13 -12.00 4.60
CA LYS A 112 25.18 -12.53 3.63
C LYS A 112 23.75 -12.17 4.02
N ASP A 113 23.38 -12.35 5.28
CA ASP A 113 22.03 -12.01 5.76
C ASP A 113 21.73 -10.52 5.60
N LYS A 114 22.68 -9.66 5.98
CA LYS A 114 22.54 -8.20 5.80
C LYS A 114 22.46 -7.78 4.34
N LEU A 115 23.21 -8.43 3.45
CA LEU A 115 23.10 -8.19 2.02
C LEU A 115 21.74 -8.63 1.47
N ALA A 116 21.21 -9.76 1.94
CA ALA A 116 19.87 -10.22 1.55
C ALA A 116 18.77 -9.26 2.01
N GLU A 117 18.87 -8.74 3.24
CA GLU A 117 17.98 -7.72 3.78
C GLU A 117 18.01 -6.44 2.93
N SER A 118 19.19 -5.89 2.63
CA SER A 118 19.29 -4.69 1.79
C SER A 118 18.80 -4.91 0.36
N ARG A 119 18.94 -6.12 -0.19
CA ARG A 119 18.35 -6.46 -1.50
C ARG A 119 16.82 -6.50 -1.45
N LYS A 120 16.25 -6.97 -0.34
CA LYS A 120 14.81 -6.93 -0.11
C LYS A 120 14.30 -5.49 0.02
N GLU A 121 15.01 -4.64 0.76
CA GLU A 121 14.68 -3.22 0.89
C GLU A 121 14.74 -2.51 -0.47
N LEU A 122 15.75 -2.81 -1.30
CA LEU A 122 15.82 -2.30 -2.68
C LEU A 122 14.62 -2.75 -3.51
N GLN A 123 14.22 -4.02 -3.42
CA GLN A 123 13.04 -4.50 -4.14
C GLN A 123 11.77 -3.78 -3.68
N GLN A 124 11.59 -3.59 -2.37
CA GLN A 124 10.45 -2.84 -1.84
C GLN A 124 10.44 -1.39 -2.32
N ALA A 125 11.59 -0.72 -2.35
CA ALA A 125 11.69 0.64 -2.87
C ALA A 125 11.35 0.72 -4.37
N LEU A 126 11.74 -0.29 -5.17
CA LEU A 126 11.36 -0.39 -6.58
C LEU A 126 9.85 -0.63 -6.75
N ASP A 127 9.27 -1.52 -5.94
CA ASP A 127 7.82 -1.79 -5.96
C ASP A 127 6.99 -0.58 -5.51
N GLU A 128 7.59 0.36 -4.76
CA GLU A 128 6.95 1.60 -4.33
C GLU A 128 7.11 2.76 -5.30
N LEU A 129 8.04 2.67 -6.25
CA LEU A 129 8.45 3.79 -7.10
C LEU A 129 7.28 4.40 -7.90
N ASP A 130 6.42 3.55 -8.46
CA ASP A 130 5.33 3.93 -9.36
C ASP A 130 3.94 3.92 -8.70
N LYS A 131 3.86 3.75 -7.37
CA LYS A 131 2.57 3.74 -6.63
C LYS A 131 2.02 5.13 -6.36
#